data_AF-A0A5B0P647-F1
#
_entry.id   AF-A0A5B0P647-F1
#
_cell.length_a   1.000
_cell.length_b   1.000
_cell.length_c   1.000
_cell.angle_alpha   90.00
_cell.angle_beta   90.00
_cell.angle_gamma   90.00
#
_symmetry.space_group_name_H-M   'P 1'
#
loop_
_entity.id
_entity.type
_entity.pdbx_description
1 polymer ?
#
loop_
_entity_poly.entity_id
_entity_poly.type
_entity_poly.pdbx_seq_one_letter_code
_entity_poly.pdbx_strand_id
1 'polypeptide(L)'
;MEVLFVFMKWVASFSHVDEETGSKMDLQNLATVITPNILYARSKDPTRDESFLAIRAVNELLEYQDELFQMPPEVQLIMQDQKENC
;
A
#
# COMPACT_ATOMS: atom_id res chain seq x y z
N MET A 1 6.90 -6.38 -2.76
CA MET A 1 6.06 -5.26 -2.24
C MET A 1 5.10 -5.76 -1.19
N GLU A 2 4.37 -6.85 -1.45
CA GLU A 2 3.45 -7.48 -0.50
C GLU A 2 4.00 -7.64 0.93
N VAL A 3 5.13 -8.34 1.11
CA VAL A 3 5.74 -8.54 2.45
C VAL A 3 5.99 -7.22 3.19
N LEU A 4 6.45 -6.19 2.48
CA LEU A 4 6.72 -4.88 3.06
C LEU A 4 5.42 -4.20 3.51
N PHE A 5 4.36 -4.24 2.70
CA PHE A 5 3.09 -3.60 3.03
C PHE A 5 2.35 -4.33 4.14
N VAL A 6 2.40 -5.66 4.15
CA VAL A 6 1.82 -6.48 5.23
C VAL A 6 2.51 -6.14 6.54
N PHE A 7 3.84 -6.07 6.52
CA PHE A 7 4.62 -5.66 7.69
C PHE A 7 4.27 -4.24 8.15
N MET A 8 4.14 -3.26 7.24
CA MET A 8 3.80 -1.89 7.60
C MET A 8 2.39 -1.75 8.21
N LYS A 9 1.39 -2.46 7.68
CA LYS A 9 0.03 -2.50 8.28
C LYS A 9 0.04 -3.16 9.65
N TRP A 10 0.88 -4.19 9.84
CA TRP A 10 1.10 -4.78 11.16
C TRP A 10 1.78 -3.79 12.12
N VAL A 11 2.82 -3.06 11.71
CA VAL A 11 3.46 -2.03 12.55
C VAL A 11 2.46 -0.93 12.93
N ALA A 12 1.59 -0.51 12.01
CA ALA A 12 0.57 0.50 12.24
C ALA A 12 -0.42 0.13 13.35
N SER A 13 -0.67 -1.17 13.59
CA SER A 13 -1.57 -1.62 14.65
C SER A 13 -1.05 -1.34 16.06
N PHE A 14 0.25 -1.05 16.21
CA PHE A 14 0.89 -0.64 17.47
C PHE A 14 1.00 0.88 17.61
N SER A 15 0.34 1.66 16.76
CA SER A 15 0.41 3.14 16.80
C SER A 15 -0.18 3.72 18.09
N HIS A 16 -1.22 3.08 18.65
CA HIS A 16 -1.98 3.56 19.81
C HIS A 16 -2.30 2.40 20.78
N VAL A 17 -1.25 1.81 21.39
CA VAL A 17 -1.42 0.73 22.37
C VAL A 17 -1.88 1.29 23.73
N ASP A 18 -1.28 2.40 24.18
CA ASP A 18 -1.75 3.29 25.26
C ASP A 18 -1.12 4.70 25.09
N GLU A 19 -1.43 5.66 25.98
CA GLU A 19 -0.92 7.06 25.89
C GLU A 19 0.62 7.20 25.96
N GLU A 20 1.34 6.21 26.52
CA GLU A 20 2.81 6.24 26.70
C GLU A 20 3.57 5.17 25.90
N THR A 21 2.90 4.12 25.42
CA THR A 21 3.50 2.85 24.95
C THR A 21 3.19 2.54 23.47
N GLY A 22 2.59 3.47 22.72
CA GLY A 22 2.39 3.37 21.26
C GLY A 22 3.57 3.90 20.44
N SER A 23 3.76 3.36 19.22
CA SER A 23 4.80 3.84 18.29
C SER A 23 4.53 5.23 17.72
N LYS A 24 3.28 5.73 17.81
CA LYS A 24 2.77 6.95 17.15
C LYS A 24 2.84 6.92 15.62
N MET A 25 3.21 5.78 15.04
CA MET A 25 3.32 5.57 13.60
C MET A 25 2.04 4.90 13.09
N ASP A 26 0.99 5.69 12.88
CA ASP A 26 -0.20 5.23 12.18
C ASP A 26 0.08 4.98 10.69
N LEU A 27 -0.92 4.46 9.98
CA LEU A 27 -0.79 4.08 8.58
C LEU A 27 -0.40 5.28 7.69
N GLN A 28 -0.94 6.46 7.97
CA GLN A 28 -0.68 7.69 7.21
C GLN A 28 0.75 8.21 7.44
N ASN A 29 1.24 8.15 8.67
CA ASN A 29 2.62 8.49 9.01
C ASN A 29 3.59 7.53 8.33
N LEU A 30 3.31 6.22 8.36
CA LEU A 30 4.11 5.21 7.66
C LEU A 30 4.09 5.42 6.15
N ALA A 31 2.93 5.71 5.55
CA ALA A 31 2.80 6.01 4.13
C ALA A 31 3.68 7.20 3.74
N THR A 32 3.67 8.28 4.53
CA THR A 32 4.49 9.48 4.30
C THR A 32 5.99 9.16 4.29
N VAL A 33 6.45 8.32 5.22
CA VAL A 33 7.87 7.96 5.35
C VAL A 33 8.32 6.98 4.27
N ILE A 34 7.49 5.99 3.92
CA ILE A 34 7.90 4.94 2.97
C ILE A 34 7.79 5.39 1.51
N THR A 35 6.81 6.23 1.17
CA THR A 35 6.55 6.70 -0.20
C THR A 35 7.80 7.11 -0.97
N PRO A 36 8.68 8.02 -0.47
CA PRO A 36 9.86 8.46 -1.23
C PRO A 36 10.91 7.36 -1.46
N ASN A 37 10.81 6.22 -0.76
CA ASN A 37 11.73 5.09 -0.90
C ASN A 37 11.26 4.04 -1.92
N ILE A 38 9.97 4.06 -2.27
CA ILE A 38 9.33 3.05 -3.14
C ILE A 38 8.70 3.63 -4.41
N LEU A 39 8.37 4.93 -4.42
CA LEU A 39 7.88 5.66 -5.57
C LEU A 39 8.84 6.80 -5.92
N TYR A 40 9.47 6.70 -7.08
CA TYR A 40 10.39 7.71 -7.59
C TYR A 40 9.73 8.57 -8.65
N ALA A 41 9.83 9.89 -8.50
CA ALA A 41 9.48 10.80 -9.56
C ALA A 41 10.50 10.72 -10.69
N ARG A 42 10.04 10.89 -11.93
CA ARG A 42 10.94 10.95 -13.10
C ARG A 42 11.72 12.26 -13.14
N SER A 43 11.17 13.34 -12.59
CA SER A 43 11.85 14.61 -12.39
C SER A 43 12.74 14.57 -11.15
N LYS A 44 13.84 15.34 -11.17
CA LYS A 44 14.73 15.49 -9.99
C LYS A 44 14.03 16.14 -8.81
N ASP A 45 13.02 16.97 -9.08
CA ASP A 45 12.19 17.64 -8.08
C ASP A 45 10.71 17.36 -8.41
N PRO A 46 10.08 16.37 -7.76
CA PRO A 46 8.64 16.20 -7.85
C PRO A 46 7.93 17.44 -7.36
N THR A 47 6.83 17.79 -8.03
CA THR A 47 5.94 18.83 -7.52
C THR A 47 5.33 18.37 -6.20
N ARG A 48 4.92 19.35 -5.37
CA ARG A 48 4.27 19.08 -4.09
C ARG A 48 2.99 18.24 -4.26
N ASP A 49 2.23 18.49 -5.32
CA ASP A 49 0.99 17.77 -5.60
C ASP A 49 1.24 16.31 -6.00
N GLU A 50 2.28 16.04 -6.79
CA GLU A 50 2.70 14.67 -7.12
C GLU A 50 3.12 13.89 -5.86
N SER A 51 3.80 14.56 -4.93
CA SER A 51 4.22 13.94 -3.66
C SER A 51 3.01 13.57 -2.80
N PHE A 52 2.00 14.45 -2.69
CA PHE A 52 0.76 14.14 -1.97
C PHE A 52 -0.03 13.02 -2.63
N LEU A 53 -0.12 13.03 -3.96
CA LEU A 53 -0.78 11.96 -4.70
C LEU A 53 -0.08 10.61 -4.50
N ALA A 54 1.25 10.60 -4.52
CA ALA A 54 2.05 9.40 -4.26
C ALA A 54 1.83 8.88 -2.83
N ILE A 55 1.83 9.77 -1.82
CA ILE A 55 1.58 9.39 -0.43
C ILE A 55 0.19 8.80 -0.27
N ARG A 56 -0.82 9.42 -0.89
CA ARG A 56 -2.19 8.91 -0.85
C ARG A 56 -2.31 7.53 -1.51
N ALA A 57 -1.70 7.36 -2.68
CA ALA A 57 -1.69 6.07 -3.36
C ALA A 57 -1.05 4.99 -2.47
N VAL A 58 0.09 5.28 -1.84
CA VAL A 58 0.74 4.34 -0.91
C VAL A 58 -0.13 4.06 0.31
N ASN A 59 -0.80 5.07 0.88
CA ASN A 59 -1.71 4.85 2.00
C ASN A 59 -2.86 3.90 1.64
N GLU A 60 -3.51 4.11 0.48
CA GLU A 60 -4.56 3.22 -0.03
C GLU A 60 -4.03 1.80 -0.27
N LEU A 61 -2.80 1.65 -0.82
CA LEU A 61 -2.15 0.36 -0.99
C LEU A 61 -1.89 -0.34 0.35
N LEU A 62 -1.46 0.38 1.39
CA LEU A 62 -1.24 -0.18 2.73
C LEU A 62 -2.54 -0.61 3.40
N GLU A 63 -3.62 0.16 3.20
CA GLU A 63 -4.94 -0.08 3.81
C GLU A 63 -5.64 -1.29 3.17
N TYR A 64 -5.72 -1.32 1.84
CA TYR A 64 -6.51 -2.29 1.07
C TYR A 64 -5.68 -3.44 0.48
N GLN A 65 -4.46 -3.66 0.96
CA GLN A 65 -3.57 -4.69 0.42
C GLN A 65 -4.19 -6.10 0.36
N ASP A 66 -5.03 -6.47 1.32
CA ASP A 66 -5.66 -7.80 1.38
C ASP A 66 -6.59 -8.04 0.18
N GLU A 67 -7.23 -7.00 -0.32
CA GLU A 67 -8.10 -7.02 -1.49
C GLU A 67 -7.29 -6.86 -2.79
N LEU A 68 -6.34 -5.93 -2.79
CA LEU A 68 -5.55 -5.57 -3.99
C LEU A 68 -4.57 -6.66 -4.42
N PHE A 69 -4.12 -7.51 -3.50
CA PHE A 69 -3.24 -8.64 -3.81
C PHE A 69 -4.00 -9.90 -4.25
N GLN A 70 -5.34 -9.88 -4.15
CA GLN A 70 -6.17 -10.95 -4.64
C GLN A 70 -6.63 -10.67 -6.07
N MET A 71 -6.69 -11.72 -6.88
CA MET A 71 -7.27 -11.62 -8.22
C MET A 71 -8.79 -11.50 -8.10
N PRO A 72 -9.43 -10.51 -8.74
CA PRO A 72 -10.88 -10.41 -8.79
C PRO A 72 -11.50 -11.69 -9.37
N PRO A 73 -12.61 -12.21 -8.79
CA PRO A 73 -13.27 -13.43 -9.26
C PRO A 73 -13.64 -13.40 -10.75
N GLU A 74 -14.01 -12.22 -11.26
CA GLU A 74 -14.40 -12.01 -12.66
C GLU A 74 -13.24 -12.29 -13.61
N VAL A 75 -12.02 -11.91 -13.21
CA VAL A 75 -10.80 -12.16 -13.99
C VAL A 75 -10.43 -13.64 -13.93
N GLN A 76 -10.60 -14.29 -12.77
CA GLN A 76 -10.36 -15.73 -12.63
C GLN A 76 -11.25 -16.54 -13.58
N LEU A 77 -12.53 -16.16 -13.70
CA LEU A 77 -13.49 -16.82 -14.59
C LEU A 77 -13.04 -16.75 -16.07
N ILE A 78 -12.62 -15.56 -16.53
CA ILE A 78 -12.12 -15.36 -17.90
C ILE A 78 -10.89 -16.21 -18.17
N MET A 79 -9.98 -16.35 -17.20
CA MET A 79 -8.76 -17.17 -17.37
C MET A 79 -9.04 -18.67 -17.46
N GLN A 80 -10.10 -19.16 -16.80
CA GLN A 80 -10.48 -20.57 -16.84
C GLN A 80 -11.12 -20.95 -18.19
N ASP A 81 -11.97 -20.08 -18.74
CA ASP A 81 -12.61 -20.27 -20.05
C ASP A 81 -11.59 -20.38 -21.21
N GLN A 82 -10.45 -19.70 -21.10
CA GLN A 82 -9.37 -19.80 -22.10
C GLN A 82 -8.60 -21.13 -22.03
N LYS A 83 -8.57 -21.82 -20.88
CA LYS A 83 -7.89 -23.12 -20.75
C LYS A 83 -8.71 -24.28 -21.28
N GLU A 84 -10.04 -24.17 -21.29
CA GLU A 84 -10.94 -25.21 -21.78
C GLU A 84 -11.12 -25.19 -23.32
N ASN A 85 -10.67 -24.11 -23.97
CA ASN A 85 -10.74 -23.92 -25.42
C ASN A 85 -9.41 -24.17 -26.18
N CYS A 86 -8.45 -24.87 -25.55
CA CYS A 86 -7.18 -25.31 -26.16
C CYS A 86 -7.00 -26.82 -26.03
#